data_AF-A0A957UPG4-F1
#
_entry.id   AF-A0A957UPG4-F1
#
_cell.length_a   1.000
_cell.length_b   1.000
_cell.length_c   1.000
_cell.angle_alpha   90.00
_cell.angle_beta   90.00
_cell.angle_gamma   90.00
#
_symmetry.space_group_name_H-M   'P 1'
#
loop_
_entity.id
_entity.type
_entity.pdbx_description
1 polymer ?
#
loop_
_entity_poly.entity_id
_entity_poly.type
_entity_poly.pdbx_seq_one_letter_code
_entity_poly.pdbx_strand_id
1 'polypeptide(L)'
;NFSIIESTLREGEQFANAFFSSEQKVEIALLLDAFGVEYLELTSPAASPQSRTDCTRVSDLGLKAKILTHVRCHMEDAQIAVDTGVDGIDVVFGTSSYLREFSHGKDIRYIIDS
;
A
#
# COMPACT_ATOMS: atom_id res chain seq x y z
N ASN A 1 3.61 4.92 23.73
CA ASN A 1 4.14 3.87 22.85
C ASN A 1 3.43 4.02 21.51
N PHE A 2 4.13 4.41 20.45
CA PHE A 2 3.57 4.64 19.11
C PHE A 2 4.38 3.85 18.09
N SER A 3 3.84 3.67 16.89
CA SER A 3 4.53 3.04 15.75
C SER A 3 4.45 3.97 14.55
N ILE A 4 5.40 3.82 13.64
CA ILE A 4 5.51 4.61 12.41
C ILE A 4 5.12 3.74 11.21
N ILE A 5 4.26 4.29 10.36
CA ILE A 5 4.08 3.84 8.98
C ILE A 5 4.93 4.75 8.11
N GLU A 6 6.00 4.21 7.55
CA GLU A 6 6.88 4.94 6.64
C GLU A 6 6.34 4.80 5.22
N SER A 7 5.98 5.92 4.60
CA SER A 7 5.31 5.94 3.30
C SER A 7 6.14 6.57 2.16
N THR A 8 7.47 6.61 2.30
CA THR A 8 8.37 7.10 1.23
C THR A 8 8.15 6.34 -0.08
N LEU A 9 7.91 5.03 -0.02
CA LEU A 9 7.68 4.17 -1.19
C LEU A 9 6.23 4.20 -1.71
N ARG A 10 5.39 5.09 -1.18
CA ARG A 10 3.99 5.27 -1.59
C ARG A 10 3.65 6.74 -1.83
N GLU A 11 3.67 7.58 -0.80
CA GLU A 11 3.47 9.03 -0.92
C GLU A 11 4.66 9.72 -1.58
N GLY A 12 5.89 9.27 -1.29
CA GLY A 12 7.10 9.86 -1.87
C GLY A 12 7.18 9.72 -3.40
N GLU A 13 6.62 8.65 -3.97
CA GLU A 13 6.47 8.47 -5.42
C GLU A 13 5.50 9.46 -6.06
N GLN A 14 4.51 9.97 -5.31
CA GLN A 14 3.49 10.89 -5.81
C GLN A 14 3.91 12.36 -5.69
N PHE A 15 4.74 12.70 -4.70
CA PHE A 15 5.04 14.09 -4.34
C PHE A 15 6.28 14.67 -5.01
N ALA A 16 7.26 13.85 -5.34
CA ALA A 16 8.42 14.25 -6.12
C ALA A 16 8.28 13.66 -7.53
N ASN A 17 8.92 14.23 -8.54
CA ASN A 17 9.20 13.51 -9.80
C ASN A 17 10.18 12.33 -9.56
N ALA A 18 9.98 11.58 -8.47
CA ALA A 18 10.78 10.48 -8.03
C ALA A 18 10.23 9.22 -8.70
N PHE A 19 10.99 8.75 -9.69
CA PHE A 19 10.76 7.47 -10.31
C PHE A 19 11.78 6.49 -9.73
N PHE A 20 11.39 5.77 -8.68
CA PHE A 20 12.23 4.72 -8.11
C PHE A 20 12.20 3.51 -9.03
N SER A 21 13.37 3.02 -9.43
CA SER A 21 13.47 1.69 -10.02
C SER A 21 13.15 0.62 -8.97
N SER A 22 12.79 -0.59 -9.41
CA SER A 22 12.55 -1.72 -8.51
C SER A 22 13.72 -1.98 -7.57
N GLU A 23 14.96 -1.82 -8.04
CA GLU A 23 16.18 -1.97 -7.25
C GLU A 23 16.28 -0.89 -6.17
N GLN A 24 15.99 0.36 -6.51
CA GLN A 24 15.98 1.47 -5.55
C GLN A 24 14.91 1.25 -4.47
N LYS A 25 13.74 0.72 -4.83
CA LYS A 25 12.69 0.40 -3.85
C LYS A 25 13.14 -0.65 -2.85
N VAL A 26 13.79 -1.71 -3.34
CA VAL A 26 14.37 -2.75 -2.47
C VAL A 26 15.44 -2.18 -1.56
N GLU A 27 16.34 -1.36 -2.11
CA GLU A 27 17.40 -0.72 -1.32
C GLU A 27 16.82 0.19 -0.22
N ILE A 28 15.85 1.05 -0.56
CA ILE A 28 15.17 1.92 0.39
C ILE A 28 14.46 1.10 1.47
N ALA A 29 13.73 0.03 1.10
CA ALA A 29 13.03 -0.82 2.04
C ALA A 29 14.00 -1.50 3.04
N LEU A 30 15.14 -2.00 2.56
CA LEU A 30 16.18 -2.59 3.40
C LEU A 30 16.80 -1.55 4.36
N LEU A 31 17.04 -0.33 3.88
CA LEU A 31 17.59 0.75 4.70
C LEU A 31 16.61 1.21 5.78
N LEU A 32 15.32 1.30 5.46
CA LEU A 32 14.27 1.67 6.42
C LEU A 32 14.02 0.56 7.45
N ASP A 33 14.05 -0.70 7.05
CA ASP A 33 14.00 -1.84 7.97
C ASP A 33 15.20 -1.84 8.92
N ALA A 34 16.41 -1.59 8.40
CA ALA A 34 17.61 -1.47 9.21
C ALA A 34 17.56 -0.27 10.17
N PHE A 35 16.92 0.84 9.75
CA PHE A 35 16.67 1.99 10.60
C PHE A 35 15.69 1.66 11.75
N GLY A 36 14.78 0.71 11.51
CA GLY A 36 13.91 0.14 12.55
C GLY A 36 12.48 0.67 12.54
N VAL A 37 11.94 1.05 11.37
CA VAL A 37 10.51 1.39 11.26
C VAL A 37 9.63 0.16 11.49
N GLU A 38 8.47 0.31 12.12
CA GLU A 38 7.58 -0.82 12.36
C GLU A 38 6.79 -1.25 11.13
N TYR A 39 6.46 -0.30 10.24
CA TYR A 39 5.67 -0.55 9.04
C TYR A 39 6.24 0.20 7.84
N LEU A 40 6.18 -0.44 6.68
CA LEU A 40 6.54 0.11 5.37
C LEU A 40 5.31 0.09 4.46
N GLU A 41 4.89 1.25 3.97
CA GLU A 41 3.76 1.37 3.05
C GLU A 41 4.25 1.46 1.59
N LEU A 42 3.70 0.59 0.74
CA LEU A 42 4.00 0.54 -0.70
C LEU A 42 2.81 1.02 -1.52
N THR A 43 3.11 1.61 -2.69
CA THR A 43 2.13 1.90 -3.73
C THR A 43 1.26 0.68 -4.05
N SER A 44 -0.03 0.93 -4.29
CA SER A 44 -1.02 -0.11 -4.58
C SER A 44 -0.55 -1.07 -5.68
N PRO A 45 -0.59 -2.40 -5.46
CA PRO A 45 -0.28 -3.38 -6.50
C PRO A 45 -1.31 -3.38 -7.64
N ALA A 46 -2.49 -2.78 -7.44
CA ALA A 46 -3.48 -2.55 -8.47
C ALA A 46 -3.14 -1.36 -9.40
N ALA A 47 -2.17 -0.51 -9.04
CA ALA A 47 -1.83 0.66 -9.83
C ALA A 47 -1.18 0.33 -11.19
N SER A 48 -0.34 -0.72 -11.24
CA SER A 48 0.28 -1.21 -12.48
C SER A 48 0.87 -2.62 -12.30
N PRO A 49 1.16 -3.35 -13.40
CA PRO A 49 1.89 -4.62 -13.32
C PRO A 49 3.27 -4.50 -12.65
N GLN A 50 3.94 -3.35 -12.84
CA GLN A 50 5.22 -3.08 -12.19
C GLN A 50 5.04 -2.88 -10.68
N SER A 51 4.03 -2.11 -10.26
CA SER A 51 3.70 -1.91 -8.84
C SER A 51 3.41 -3.24 -8.13
N ARG A 52 2.69 -4.16 -8.80
CA ARG A 52 2.47 -5.52 -8.30
C ARG A 52 3.78 -6.27 -8.12
N THR A 53 4.64 -6.25 -9.15
CA THR A 53 5.94 -6.94 -9.12
C THR A 53 6.85 -6.40 -8.02
N ASP A 54 6.90 -5.08 -7.87
CA ASP A 54 7.66 -4.40 -6.82
C ASP A 54 7.12 -4.76 -5.42
N CYS A 55 5.80 -4.76 -5.26
CA CYS A 55 5.13 -5.09 -4.00
C CYS A 55 5.42 -6.54 -3.57
N THR A 56 5.29 -7.51 -4.48
CA THR A 56 5.68 -8.90 -4.21
C THR A 56 7.16 -9.00 -3.85
N ARG A 57 8.04 -8.38 -4.65
CA ARG A 57 9.49 -8.44 -4.44
C ARG A 57 9.90 -7.90 -3.07
N VAL A 58 9.31 -6.79 -2.61
CA VAL A 58 9.60 -6.22 -1.30
C VAL A 58 9.03 -7.06 -0.17
N SER A 59 7.81 -7.59 -0.34
CA SER A 59 7.17 -8.48 0.66
C SER A 59 7.97 -9.77 0.89
N ASP A 60 8.61 -10.29 -0.17
CA ASP A 60 9.43 -11.51 -0.11
C ASP A 60 10.83 -11.32 0.50
N LEU A 61 11.23 -10.09 0.88
CA LEU A 61 12.58 -9.82 1.44
C LEU A 61 12.77 -10.35 2.86
N GLY A 62 11.69 -10.72 3.56
CA GLY A 62 11.76 -11.17 4.95
C GLY A 62 12.20 -10.08 5.92
N LEU A 63 11.71 -8.85 5.71
CA LEU A 63 11.98 -7.69 6.57
C LEU A 63 11.37 -7.88 7.97
N LYS A 64 11.88 -7.15 8.96
CA LYS A 64 11.31 -7.11 10.31
C LYS A 64 10.10 -6.16 10.36
N ALA A 65 10.16 -5.07 9.61
CA ALA A 65 9.05 -4.17 9.37
C ALA A 65 7.92 -4.92 8.66
N LYS A 66 6.68 -4.63 9.06
CA LYS A 66 5.50 -5.16 8.38
C LYS A 66 5.25 -4.39 7.08
N ILE A 67 4.94 -5.12 6.02
CA ILE A 67 4.69 -4.53 4.71
C ILE A 67 3.20 -4.28 4.56
N LEU A 68 2.85 -3.03 4.30
CA LEU A 68 1.49 -2.57 4.05
C LEU A 68 1.36 -2.11 2.60
N THR A 69 0.15 -2.19 2.05
CA THR A 69 -0.15 -1.50 0.80
C THR A 69 -1.51 -0.82 0.83
N HIS A 70 -1.58 0.31 0.14
CA HIS A 70 -2.76 1.13 0.06
C HIS A 70 -3.66 0.69 -1.10
N VAL A 71 -4.93 0.39 -0.83
CA VAL A 71 -5.91 -0.03 -1.85
C VAL A 71 -7.21 0.75 -1.77
N ARG A 72 -7.94 0.76 -2.90
CA ARG A 72 -9.32 1.25 -2.92
C ARG A 72 -10.24 0.25 -2.22
N CYS A 73 -11.43 0.69 -1.82
CA CYS A 73 -12.43 -0.16 -1.17
C CYS A 73 -13.15 -1.09 -2.17
N HIS A 74 -12.39 -1.88 -2.92
CA HIS A 74 -12.87 -2.90 -3.85
C HIS A 74 -12.27 -4.26 -3.50
N MET A 75 -13.09 -5.32 -3.61
CA MET A 75 -12.63 -6.69 -3.33
C MET A 75 -11.52 -7.15 -4.27
N GLU A 76 -11.52 -6.68 -5.52
CA GLU A 76 -10.49 -7.02 -6.50
C GLU A 76 -9.12 -6.45 -6.09
N ASP A 77 -9.05 -5.15 -5.76
CA ASP A 77 -7.83 -4.51 -5.28
C ASP A 77 -7.31 -5.18 -4.00
N ALA A 78 -8.20 -5.54 -3.08
CA ALA A 78 -7.85 -6.26 -1.85
C ALA A 78 -7.28 -7.66 -2.15
N GLN A 79 -7.92 -8.42 -3.05
CA GLN A 79 -7.41 -9.73 -3.45
C GLN A 79 -6.02 -9.63 -4.10
N ILE A 80 -5.84 -8.65 -4.98
CA ILE A 80 -4.54 -8.38 -5.62
C ILE A 80 -3.46 -8.10 -4.56
N ALA A 81 -3.78 -7.31 -3.52
CA ALA A 81 -2.84 -7.04 -2.43
C ALA A 81 -2.53 -8.28 -1.58
N VAL A 82 -3.52 -9.11 -1.27
CA VAL A 82 -3.27 -10.38 -0.55
C VAL A 82 -2.33 -11.27 -1.36
N ASP A 83 -2.53 -11.36 -2.67
CA ASP A 83 -1.72 -12.20 -3.56
C ASP A 83 -0.25 -11.76 -3.64
N THR A 84 0.09 -10.51 -3.29
CA THR A 84 1.49 -10.04 -3.24
C THR A 84 2.21 -10.39 -1.95
N GLY A 85 1.52 -10.91 -0.93
CA GLY A 85 2.13 -11.33 0.34
C GLY A 85 2.34 -10.21 1.37
N VAL A 86 1.62 -9.09 1.25
CA VAL A 86 1.68 -8.02 2.26
C VAL A 86 1.13 -8.49 3.61
N ASP A 87 1.62 -7.91 4.70
CA ASP A 87 1.16 -8.18 6.07
C ASP A 87 -0.15 -7.47 6.41
N GLY A 88 -0.48 -6.41 5.66
CA GLY A 88 -1.68 -5.62 5.90
C GLY A 88 -2.09 -4.75 4.71
N ILE A 89 -3.34 -4.31 4.76
CA ILE A 89 -3.99 -3.55 3.69
C ILE A 89 -4.57 -2.27 4.29
N ASP A 90 -4.07 -1.13 3.83
CA ASP A 90 -4.61 0.18 4.19
C ASP A 90 -5.69 0.56 3.18
N VAL A 91 -6.94 0.54 3.62
CA VAL A 91 -8.10 0.77 2.75
C VAL A 91 -8.52 2.24 2.84
N VAL A 92 -8.50 2.96 1.71
CA VAL A 92 -9.10 4.30 1.66
C VAL A 92 -10.59 4.22 1.43
N PHE A 93 -11.32 4.87 2.33
CA PHE A 93 -12.76 5.02 2.24
C PHE A 93 -13.15 6.48 1.97
N GLY A 94 -13.73 6.71 0.80
CA GLY A 94 -14.27 8.02 0.44
C GLY A 94 -15.54 8.31 1.22
N THR A 95 -15.50 9.13 2.28
CA THR A 95 -16.70 9.50 3.05
C THR A 95 -17.55 10.60 2.40
N SER A 96 -16.96 11.39 1.49
CA SER A 96 -17.69 12.43 0.76
C SER A 96 -18.46 11.85 -0.42
N SER A 97 -19.58 12.49 -0.78
CA SER A 97 -20.40 12.07 -1.94
C SER A 97 -19.59 11.93 -3.23
N TYR A 98 -18.61 12.81 -3.44
CA TYR A 98 -17.70 12.77 -4.59
C TYR A 98 -16.74 11.57 -4.54
N LEU A 99 -16.13 11.28 -3.38
CA LEU A 99 -15.17 10.19 -3.26
C LEU A 99 -15.85 8.80 -3.27
N ARG A 100 -17.11 8.71 -2.85
CA ARG A 100 -17.90 7.48 -2.92
C ARG A 100 -18.03 6.95 -4.35
N GLU A 101 -18.23 7.84 -5.32
CA GLU A 101 -18.37 7.47 -6.74
C GLU A 101 -17.12 6.77 -7.30
N PHE A 102 -15.92 7.24 -6.91
CA PHE A 102 -14.64 6.69 -7.38
C PHE A 102 -14.04 5.58 -6.49
N SER A 103 -14.54 5.41 -5.26
CA SER A 103 -13.98 4.46 -4.28
C SER A 103 -14.69 3.12 -4.25
N HIS A 104 -16.03 3.08 -4.28
CA HIS A 104 -16.80 1.83 -4.23
C HIS A 104 -18.23 1.95 -4.77
N GLY A 105 -18.73 3.15 -5.06
CA GLY A 105 -20.10 3.45 -5.50
C GLY A 105 -21.20 3.13 -4.47
N LYS A 106 -20.89 2.36 -3.42
CA LYS A 106 -21.82 1.88 -2.39
C LYS A 106 -22.21 2.96 -1.38
N ASP A 107 -23.40 2.80 -0.79
CA ASP A 107 -23.84 3.65 0.32
C ASP A 107 -23.21 3.24 1.65
N ILE A 108 -22.99 4.21 2.53
CA ILE A 108 -22.40 3.98 3.85
C ILE A 108 -23.19 2.93 4.65
N ARG A 109 -24.51 2.86 4.44
CA ARG A 109 -25.37 1.85 5.07
C ARG A 109 -25.06 0.44 4.58
N TYR A 110 -24.83 0.27 3.28
CA TYR A 110 -24.48 -1.03 2.72
C TYR A 110 -23.22 -1.60 3.38
N ILE A 111 -22.26 -0.75 3.76
CA ILE A 111 -20.99 -1.16 4.35
C ILE A 111 -21.10 -1.45 5.85
N ILE A 112 -21.98 -0.73 6.57
CA ILE A 112 -22.26 -1.01 7.99
C ILE A 112 -23.01 -2.34 8.15
N ASP A 113 -23.86 -2.67 7.18
CA ASP A 113 -24.76 -3.83 7.25
C ASP A 113 -24.17 -5.12 6.62
N SER A 114 -22.94 -5.07 6.08
CA SER A 114 -22.25 -6.20 5.42
C SER A 114 -21.27 -6.94 6.32
#